data_AF-A0A2D8BDG1-F1
#
_entry.id   AF-A0A2D8BDG1-F1
#
_cell.length_a   1.000
_cell.length_b   1.000
_cell.length_c   1.000
_cell.angle_alpha   90.00
_cell.angle_beta   90.00
_cell.angle_gamma   90.00
#
_symmetry.space_group_name_H-M   'P 1'
#
loop_
_entity.id
_entity.type
_entity.pdbx_description
1 polymer ?
#
loop_
_entity_poly.entity_id
_entity_poly.type
_entity_poly.pdbx_seq_one_letter_code
_entity_poly.pdbx_strand_id
1 'polypeptide(L)'
;LAQAGVHVMEARISHLAYAPEIAQAMLQRQQAGAIIAARTRIVEGAVSMVEMALEQLSARNVVDLDPERRAQMVSNLLVVLCAERGTQPVVNAGSVY
;
A
#
# COMPACT_ATOMS: atom_id res chain seq x y z
N LEU A 1 6.33 35.23 37.40
CA LEU A 1 5.87 36.07 36.27
C LEU A 1 4.64 36.95 36.61
N ALA A 2 3.66 36.47 37.38
CA ALA A 2 2.50 37.30 37.78
C ALA A 2 2.84 38.52 38.69
N GLN A 3 3.98 38.48 39.40
CA GLN A 3 4.38 39.55 40.33
C GLN A 3 5.09 40.75 39.65
N ALA A 4 5.44 40.64 38.36
CA ALA A 4 6.15 41.67 37.59
C ALA A 4 5.27 42.43 36.59
N GLY A 5 3.95 42.20 36.58
CA GLY A 5 3.02 42.87 35.65
C GLY A 5 3.17 42.47 34.17
N VAL A 6 3.89 41.38 33.87
CA VAL A 6 4.14 40.93 32.49
C VAL A 6 3.16 39.82 32.11
N HIS A 7 2.45 39.99 30.99
CA HIS A 7 1.62 38.96 30.36
C HIS A 7 2.28 38.45 29.08
N VAL A 8 2.49 37.13 29.00
CA VAL A 8 3.01 36.47 27.79
C VAL A 8 1.84 36.19 26.86
N MET A 9 1.82 36.84 25.69
CA MET A 9 0.76 36.66 24.68
C MET A 9 0.99 35.46 23.77
N GLU A 10 2.26 35.17 23.45
CA GLU A 10 2.66 34.02 22.62
C GLU A 10 4.08 33.59 23.01
N ALA A 11 4.34 32.29 22.97
CA ALA A 11 5.68 31.72 23.06
C ALA A 11 5.85 30.70 21.93
N ARG A 12 6.95 30.83 21.18
CA ARG A 12 7.32 29.91 20.11
C ARG A 12 8.66 29.26 20.40
N ILE A 13 8.78 28.00 20.03
CA ILE A 13 10.06 27.29 20.06
C ILE A 13 10.87 27.75 18.86
N SER A 14 12.01 28.40 19.09
CA SER A 14 12.89 28.88 18.01
C SER A 14 13.76 27.78 17.40
N HIS A 15 14.04 26.72 18.15
CA HIS A 15 14.86 25.60 17.66
C HIS A 15 14.49 24.30 18.38
N LEU A 16 14.13 23.28 17.61
CA LEU A 16 13.94 21.92 18.07
C LEU A 16 14.79 21.03 17.19
N ALA A 17 15.84 20.44 17.76
CA ALA A 17 16.67 19.46 17.08
C ALA A 17 16.61 18.14 17.86
N TYR A 18 16.47 17.04 17.13
CA TYR A 18 16.67 15.71 17.70
C TYR A 18 18.17 15.46 17.90
N ALA A 19 18.51 14.62 18.88
CA ALA A 19 19.85 14.08 19.01
C ALA A 19 20.23 13.33 17.70
N PRO A 20 21.47 13.46 17.19
CA PRO A 20 21.92 12.81 15.95
C PRO A 20 21.61 11.31 15.88
N GLU A 21 21.68 10.63 17.01
CA GLU A 21 21.40 9.20 17.20
C GLU A 21 19.93 8.86 16.94
N ILE A 22 19.02 9.78 17.24
CA ILE A 22 17.57 9.59 17.10
C ILE A 22 17.08 10.06 15.72
N ALA A 23 17.74 11.06 15.12
CA ALA A 23 17.38 11.59 13.81
C ALA A 23 17.42 10.51 12.70
N GLN A 24 18.43 9.64 12.70
CA GLN A 24 18.55 8.54 11.73
C GLN A 24 17.44 7.49 11.92
N ALA A 25 17.17 7.09 13.16
CA ALA A 25 16.09 6.14 13.46
C ALA A 25 14.71 6.71 13.10
N MET A 26 14.48 8.01 13.35
CA MET A 26 13.27 8.71 12.94
C MET A 26 13.11 8.76 11.43
N LEU A 27 14.17 9.14 10.70
CA LEU A 27 14.16 9.19 9.24
C LEU A 27 13.85 7.81 8.63
N GLN A 28 14.50 6.76 9.14
CA GLN A 28 14.25 5.39 8.69
C GLN A 28 12.80 4.97 8.93
N ARG A 29 12.23 5.31 10.09
CA ARG A 29 10.81 5.01 10.40
C ARG A 29 9.86 5.79 9.50
N GLN A 30 10.14 7.05 9.21
CA GLN A 30 9.33 7.87 8.31
C GLN A 30 9.36 7.33 6.88
N GLN A 31 10.53 6.94 6.38
CA GLN A 31 10.68 6.33 5.07
C GLN A 31 9.95 4.98 4.98
N ALA A 32 10.09 4.13 6.00
CA ALA A 32 9.35 2.87 6.08
C ALA A 32 7.83 3.12 6.03
N GLY A 33 7.34 4.13 6.76
CA GLY A 33 5.93 4.54 6.72
C GLY A 33 5.49 5.00 5.34
N ALA A 34 6.30 5.81 4.66
CA ALA A 34 6.02 6.28 3.31
C ALA A 34 5.99 5.14 2.28
N ILE A 35 6.91 4.18 2.39
CA ILE A 35 6.95 2.98 1.55
C ILE A 35 5.70 2.12 1.76
N ILE A 36 5.30 1.89 3.02
CA ILE A 36 4.09 1.13 3.32
C ILE A 36 2.87 1.84 2.77
N ALA A 37 2.72 3.14 2.98
CA ALA A 37 1.60 3.92 2.47
C ALA A 37 1.51 3.88 0.94
N ALA A 38 2.64 3.94 0.23
CA ALA A 38 2.68 3.77 -1.21
C ALA A 38 2.23 2.36 -1.62
N ARG A 39 2.74 1.31 -0.96
CA ARG A 39 2.38 -0.08 -1.24
C ARG A 39 0.91 -0.37 -0.97
N THR A 40 0.33 0.19 0.08
CA THR A 40 -1.11 0.06 0.36
C THR A 40 -1.94 0.58 -0.80
N ARG A 41 -1.63 1.78 -1.34
CA ARG A 41 -2.36 2.35 -2.49
C ARG A 41 -2.25 1.50 -3.76
N ILE A 42 -1.09 0.89 -4.00
CA ILE A 42 -0.89 0.00 -5.15
C ILE A 42 -1.80 -1.23 -5.02
N VAL A 43 -1.82 -1.86 -3.84
CA VAL A 43 -2.65 -3.04 -3.57
C VAL A 43 -4.13 -2.72 -3.69
N GLU A 44 -4.58 -1.58 -3.15
CA GLU A 44 -5.97 -1.12 -3.28
C GLU A 44 -6.38 -1.01 -4.76
N GLY A 45 -5.57 -0.33 -5.58
CA GLY A 45 -5.84 -0.22 -7.01
C GLY A 45 -5.84 -1.57 -7.73
N ALA A 46 -4.91 -2.47 -7.37
CA ALA A 46 -4.85 -3.81 -7.93
C ALA A 46 -6.09 -4.65 -7.62
N VAL A 47 -6.57 -4.63 -6.37
CA VAL A 47 -7.79 -5.33 -5.97
C VAL A 47 -9.00 -4.83 -6.77
N SER A 48 -9.17 -3.51 -6.88
CA SER A 48 -10.25 -2.93 -7.67
C SER A 48 -10.18 -3.32 -9.15
N MET A 49 -8.97 -3.35 -9.74
CA MET A 49 -8.78 -3.78 -11.14
C MET A 49 -9.18 -5.26 -11.34
N VAL A 50 -8.83 -6.13 -10.40
CA VAL A 50 -9.18 -7.57 -10.46
C VAL A 50 -10.69 -7.77 -10.31
N GLU A 51 -11.32 -7.07 -9.38
CA GLU A 51 -12.76 -7.12 -9.16
C GLU A 51 -13.54 -6.72 -10.42
N MET A 52 -13.19 -5.57 -11.02
CA MET A 52 -13.79 -5.10 -12.28
C MET A 52 -13.59 -6.09 -13.43
N ALA A 53 -12.42 -6.73 -13.52
CA ALA A 53 -12.15 -7.71 -14.57
C ALA A 53 -13.02 -8.96 -14.42
N LEU A 54 -13.15 -9.51 -13.21
CA LEU A 54 -13.98 -10.67 -12.94
C LEU A 54 -15.46 -10.39 -13.18
N GLU A 55 -15.94 -9.23 -12.76
CA GLU A 55 -17.33 -8.81 -12.98
C GLU A 55 -17.65 -8.73 -14.49
N GLN A 56 -16.77 -8.09 -15.28
CA GLN A 56 -16.96 -8.00 -16.73
C GLN A 56 -16.90 -9.35 -17.44
N LEU A 57 -16.00 -10.25 -17.02
CA LEU A 57 -15.89 -11.60 -17.58
C LEU A 57 -17.14 -12.44 -17.27
N SER A 58 -17.66 -12.32 -16.04
CA SER A 58 -18.90 -12.98 -15.63
C SER A 58 -20.11 -12.42 -16.38
N ALA A 59 -20.23 -11.10 -16.51
CA ALA A 59 -21.34 -10.46 -17.23
C ALA A 59 -21.39 -10.85 -18.71
N ARG A 60 -20.23 -11.12 -19.33
CA ARG A 60 -20.13 -11.57 -20.72
C ARG A 60 -20.26 -13.09 -20.88
N ASN A 61 -20.46 -13.84 -19.80
CA ASN A 61 -20.45 -15.31 -19.77
C ASN A 61 -19.24 -15.93 -20.50
N VAL A 62 -18.09 -15.26 -20.44
CA VAL A 62 -16.87 -15.72 -21.16
C VAL A 62 -16.21 -16.88 -20.41
N VAL A 63 -16.45 -17.00 -19.11
CA VAL A 63 -15.79 -17.98 -18.24
C VAL A 63 -16.74 -18.43 -17.14
N ASP A 64 -16.85 -19.74 -16.94
CA ASP A 64 -17.49 -20.33 -15.76
C ASP A 64 -16.41 -20.63 -14.71
N LEU A 65 -16.43 -19.86 -13.63
CA LEU A 65 -15.42 -19.92 -12.57
C LEU A 65 -16.07 -20.49 -11.32
N ASP A 66 -15.73 -21.74 -11.02
CA ASP A 66 -15.92 -22.29 -9.69
C ASP A 66 -15.14 -21.44 -8.64
N PRO A 67 -15.51 -21.53 -7.36
CA PRO A 67 -14.87 -20.74 -6.31
C PRO A 67 -13.34 -20.93 -6.21
N GLU A 68 -12.84 -22.12 -6.54
CA GLU A 68 -11.43 -22.47 -6.44
C GLU A 68 -10.61 -21.83 -7.57
N ARG A 69 -11.08 -21.93 -8.82
CA ARG A 69 -10.49 -21.27 -10.00
C ARG A 69 -10.54 -19.75 -9.87
N ARG A 70 -11.62 -19.21 -9.30
CA ARG A 70 -11.72 -17.77 -9.00
C ARG A 70 -10.61 -17.33 -8.04
N ALA A 71 -10.40 -18.05 -6.94
CA ALA A 71 -9.34 -17.74 -5.98
C ALA A 71 -7.94 -17.82 -6.63
N GLN A 72 -7.71 -18.84 -7.46
CA GLN A 72 -6.46 -19.00 -8.21
C GLN A 72 -6.21 -17.81 -9.15
N MET A 73 -7.22 -17.38 -9.90
CA MET A 73 -7.13 -16.24 -10.82
C MET A 73 -6.87 -14.93 -10.09
N VAL A 74 -7.59 -14.66 -8.98
CA VAL A 74 -7.36 -13.47 -8.16
C VAL A 74 -5.92 -13.42 -7.65
N SER A 75 -5.42 -14.53 -7.11
CA SER A 75 -4.04 -14.64 -6.63
C SER A 75 -3.03 -14.33 -7.73
N ASN A 76 -3.19 -14.97 -8.91
CA ASN A 76 -2.29 -14.76 -10.05
C ASN A 76 -2.30 -13.30 -10.54
N LEU A 77 -3.48 -12.70 -10.65
CA LEU A 77 -3.61 -11.31 -11.10
C LEU A 77 -3.04 -10.32 -10.08
N LEU A 78 -3.28 -10.52 -8.78
CA LEU A 78 -2.72 -9.68 -7.73
C LEU A 78 -1.19 -9.75 -7.71
N VAL A 79 -0.60 -10.94 -7.88
CA VAL A 79 0.85 -11.09 -7.97
C VAL A 79 1.41 -10.33 -9.16
N VAL A 80 0.75 -10.41 -10.33
CA VAL A 80 1.20 -9.69 -11.54
C VAL A 80 1.04 -8.17 -11.40
N LEU A 81 -0.06 -7.69 -10.82
CA LEU A 81 -0.35 -6.26 -10.69
C LEU A 81 0.47 -5.58 -9.59
N CYS A 82 0.77 -6.29 -8.50
CA CYS A 82 1.52 -5.75 -7.36
C CYS A 82 3.03 -5.98 -7.46
N ALA A 83 3.52 -6.69 -8.48
CA ALA A 83 4.95 -6.93 -8.65
C ALA A 83 5.71 -5.65 -9.05
N GLU A 84 6.71 -5.26 -8.24
CA GLU A 84 7.54 -4.05 -8.45
C GLU A 84 8.51 -4.14 -9.64
N ARG A 85 8.87 -5.34 -10.09
CA ARG A 85 9.75 -5.57 -11.25
C ARG A 85 9.07 -6.60 -12.13
N GLY A 86 9.11 -6.39 -13.45
CA GLY A 86 8.55 -7.26 -14.47
C GLY A 86 8.76 -8.73 -14.15
N THR A 87 7.79 -9.32 -13.46
CA THR A 87 7.77 -10.74 -13.15
C THR A 87 7.60 -11.45 -14.46
N GLN A 88 8.38 -12.50 -14.72
CA GLN A 88 7.94 -13.55 -15.63
C GLN A 88 6.97 -14.37 -14.80
N PRO A 89 5.64 -14.16 -14.92
CA PRO A 89 4.74 -14.98 -14.15
C PRO A 89 4.88 -16.39 -14.73
N VAL A 90 5.24 -17.36 -13.89
CA VAL A 90 5.01 -18.76 -14.23
C VAL A 90 3.50 -18.93 -14.09
N VAL A 91 2.76 -18.50 -15.11
CA VAL A 91 1.30 -18.63 -15.16
C VAL A 91 1.01 -20.11 -15.27
N ASN A 92 0.80 -20.77 -14.14
CA ASN A 92 0.27 -22.12 -14.15
C ASN A 92 -1.25 -22.00 -14.38
N ALA A 93 -1.62 -21.64 -15.62
CA ALA A 93 -2.96 -21.83 -16.13
C ALA A 93 -3.12 -23.33 -16.29
N GLY A 94 -3.57 -23.99 -15.21
CA GLY A 94 -3.60 -25.44 -15.10
C GLY A 94 -4.09 -26.10 -16.39
N SER A 95 -3.18 -26.81 -17.05
CA SER A 95 -3.53 -27.86 -18.00
C SER A 95 -3.04 -29.15 -17.38
N VAL A 96 -3.85 -29.76 -16.52
CA VAL A 96 -3.87 -31.22 -16.39
C VAL A 96 -5.30 -31.63 -16.02
N TYR A 97 -5.88 -32.45 -16.91
CA TYR A 97 -7.20 -33.09 -16.95
C TYR A 97 -8.32 -32.34 -17.68
#